data_AF-A0A0M8MIH0-F1
#
_entry.id   AF-A0A0M8MIH0-F1
#
_cell.length_a   1.000
_cell.length_b   1.000
_cell.length_c   1.000
_cell.angle_alpha   90.00
_cell.angle_beta   90.00
_cell.angle_gamma   90.00
#
_symmetry.space_group_name_H-M   'P 1'
#
loop_
_entity.id
_entity.type
_entity.pdbx_description
1 polymer ?
#
loop_
_entity_poly.entity_id
_entity_poly.type
_entity_poly.pdbx_seq_one_letter_code
_entity_poly.pdbx_strand_id
1 'polypeptide(L)'
;MKVFLSITALLLTLFVQAQKTDSLHWEEYTKLISYTPKAYCDTLNKPSALKDIKNLGTIFYLSTAYGYAKNLGFTQDDIKWLEGQVNQLALAFYLEGKPVMLREVGGYDGCPDIWFYPELQNGKEVTIITLCYSCTEAKTEHRDFIKIFNRRTTLLLAATQ
;
A
#
# COMPACT_ATOMS: atom_id res chain seq x y z
N MET A 1 26.84 -4.76 -43.05
CA MET A 1 25.38 -5.01 -43.07
C MET A 1 24.93 -6.13 -42.12
N LYS A 2 25.53 -7.33 -42.15
CA LYS A 2 25.19 -8.43 -41.22
C LYS A 2 25.34 -8.07 -39.74
N VAL A 3 26.44 -7.41 -39.36
CA VAL A 3 26.70 -6.98 -37.97
C VAL A 3 25.67 -5.95 -37.46
N PHE A 4 25.27 -5.00 -38.31
CA PHE A 4 24.25 -4.00 -37.96
C PHE A 4 22.84 -4.62 -37.79
N LEU A 5 22.48 -5.63 -38.60
CA LEU A 5 21.25 -6.40 -38.45
C LEU A 5 21.26 -7.25 -37.16
N SER A 6 22.40 -7.83 -36.80
CA SER A 6 22.54 -8.60 -35.56
C SER A 6 22.43 -7.73 -34.31
N ILE A 7 22.98 -6.51 -34.32
CA ILE A 7 22.90 -5.56 -33.19
C ILE A 7 21.46 -5.06 -33.01
N THR A 8 20.75 -4.76 -34.10
CA THR A 8 19.34 -4.30 -34.02
C THR A 8 18.40 -5.41 -33.54
N ALA A 9 18.60 -6.66 -33.97
CA ALA A 9 17.84 -7.81 -33.47
C ALA A 9 18.12 -8.07 -31.97
N LEU A 10 19.38 -7.95 -31.53
CA LEU A 10 19.77 -8.12 -30.13
C LEU A 10 19.12 -7.04 -29.24
N LEU A 11 19.15 -5.78 -29.68
CA LEU A 11 18.53 -4.66 -28.96
C LEU A 11 17.01 -4.87 -28.80
N LEU A 12 16.31 -5.29 -29.86
CA LEU A 12 14.87 -5.58 -29.79
C LEU A 12 14.52 -6.68 -28.78
N THR A 13 15.35 -7.72 -28.65
CA THR A 13 15.11 -8.78 -27.65
C THR A 13 15.31 -8.31 -26.21
N LEU A 14 16.24 -7.38 -25.96
CA LEU A 14 16.49 -6.81 -24.63
C LEU A 14 15.34 -5.91 -24.17
N PHE A 15 14.75 -5.11 -25.07
CA PHE A 15 13.61 -4.26 -24.73
C PHE A 15 12.35 -5.06 -24.36
N VAL A 16 12.08 -6.17 -25.06
CA VAL A 16 10.94 -7.05 -24.76
C VAL A 16 11.09 -7.74 -23.39
N GLN A 17 12.30 -8.13 -23.02
CA GLN A 17 12.55 -8.76 -21.72
C GLN A 17 12.47 -7.76 -20.55
N ALA A 18 12.95 -6.52 -20.74
CA ALA A 18 12.85 -5.47 -19.71
C ALA A 18 11.40 -5.11 -19.37
N GLN A 19 10.55 -4.92 -20.40
CA GLN A 19 9.13 -4.60 -20.20
C GLN A 19 8.36 -5.71 -19.47
N LYS A 20 8.76 -6.97 -19.66
CA LYS A 20 8.10 -8.12 -19.03
C LYS A 20 8.36 -8.17 -17.52
N THR A 21 9.57 -7.87 -17.08
CA THR A 21 9.94 -7.87 -15.65
C THR A 21 9.24 -6.76 -14.88
N ASP A 22 9.22 -5.53 -15.42
CA ASP A 22 8.54 -4.40 -14.78
C ASP A 22 7.03 -4.62 -14.67
N SER A 23 6.41 -5.23 -15.70
CA SER A 23 4.98 -5.53 -15.70
C SER A 23 4.58 -6.54 -14.62
N LEU A 24 5.40 -7.58 -14.39
CA LEU A 24 5.11 -8.61 -13.39
C LEU A 24 5.17 -8.03 -11.97
N HIS A 25 6.19 -7.22 -11.70
CA HIS A 25 6.38 -6.61 -10.38
C HIS A 25 5.26 -5.61 -10.03
N TRP A 26 4.78 -4.85 -11.01
CA TRP A 26 3.62 -3.97 -10.83
C TRP A 26 2.31 -4.73 -10.58
N GLU A 27 2.07 -5.85 -11.27
CA GLU A 27 0.90 -6.70 -11.03
C GLU A 27 0.87 -7.28 -9.60
N GLU A 28 2.02 -7.71 -9.09
CA GLU A 28 2.11 -8.22 -7.71
C GLU A 28 1.88 -7.11 -6.68
N TYR A 29 2.47 -5.94 -6.90
CA TYR A 29 2.24 -4.77 -6.06
C TYR A 29 0.76 -4.37 -6.01
N THR A 30 0.12 -4.24 -7.18
CA THR A 30 -1.29 -3.85 -7.28
C THR A 30 -2.22 -4.87 -6.62
N LYS A 31 -1.91 -6.18 -6.74
CA LYS A 31 -2.59 -7.23 -5.99
C LYS A 31 -2.44 -7.04 -4.48
N LEU A 32 -1.24 -6.74 -3.98
CA LEU A 32 -1.00 -6.53 -2.55
C LEU A 32 -1.81 -5.34 -2.00
N ILE A 33 -1.76 -4.18 -2.64
CA ILE A 33 -2.45 -2.97 -2.13
C ILE A 33 -3.96 -3.00 -2.33
N SER A 34 -4.45 -3.82 -3.27
CA SER A 34 -5.88 -4.01 -3.55
C SER A 34 -6.47 -5.25 -2.88
N TYR A 35 -5.67 -6.01 -2.13
CA TYR A 35 -6.15 -7.18 -1.40
C TYR A 35 -6.90 -6.77 -0.14
N THR A 36 -8.02 -7.45 0.11
CA THR A 36 -8.74 -7.39 1.37
C THR A 36 -8.51 -8.68 2.15
N PRO A 37 -7.84 -8.62 3.32
CA PRO A 37 -7.72 -9.77 4.20
C PRO A 37 -9.10 -10.31 4.58
N LYS A 38 -9.27 -11.63 4.59
CA LYS A 38 -10.49 -12.34 5.00
C LYS A 38 -10.91 -12.01 6.43
N ALA A 39 -9.94 -11.74 7.31
CA ALA A 39 -10.20 -11.33 8.69
C ALA A 39 -10.68 -9.87 8.81
N TYR A 40 -10.65 -9.10 7.72
CA TYR A 40 -11.09 -7.71 7.72
C TYR A 40 -12.62 -7.66 7.76
N CYS A 41 -13.16 -7.00 8.78
CA CYS A 41 -14.57 -6.69 8.88
C CYS A 41 -14.74 -5.18 8.94
N ASP A 42 -15.45 -4.62 7.96
CA ASP A 42 -15.93 -3.25 8.07
C ASP A 42 -16.83 -3.15 9.31
N THR A 43 -16.58 -2.16 10.16
CA THR A 43 -17.44 -1.97 11.33
C THR A 43 -18.88 -1.64 10.89
N LEU A 44 -19.87 -2.21 11.58
CA LEU A 44 -21.31 -2.12 11.24
C LEU A 44 -21.87 -0.68 11.19
N ASN A 45 -21.12 0.31 11.69
CA ASN A 45 -21.54 1.71 11.80
C ASN A 45 -20.82 2.61 10.80
N LYS A 46 -20.73 2.20 9.53
CA LYS A 46 -20.12 3.02 8.48
C LYS A 46 -20.84 4.38 8.35
N PRO A 47 -20.13 5.51 8.50
CA PRO A 47 -20.73 6.83 8.40
C PRO A 47 -21.37 7.08 7.03
N SER A 48 -22.44 7.89 7.02
CA SER A 48 -23.19 8.17 5.79
C SER A 48 -22.33 8.80 4.69
N ALA A 49 -21.38 9.67 5.04
CA ALA A 49 -20.44 10.29 4.09
C ALA A 49 -19.53 9.28 3.39
N LEU A 50 -19.34 8.10 3.98
CA LEU A 50 -18.45 7.06 3.48
C LEU A 50 -19.20 5.92 2.79
N LYS A 51 -20.54 5.87 2.86
CA LYS A 51 -21.35 4.74 2.40
C LYS A 51 -21.00 4.31 0.98
N ASP A 52 -20.84 5.27 0.07
CA ASP A 52 -20.59 5.01 -1.35
C ASP A 52 -19.14 4.62 -1.67
N ILE A 53 -18.21 4.80 -0.74
CA ILE A 53 -16.81 4.38 -0.94
C ILE A 53 -16.71 2.88 -0.74
N LYS A 54 -16.55 2.16 -1.85
CA LYS A 54 -16.38 0.69 -1.83
C LYS A 54 -14.95 0.31 -1.44
N ASN A 55 -14.80 -0.93 -0.98
CA ASN A 55 -13.50 -1.60 -0.81
C ASN A 55 -12.52 -0.93 0.17
N LEU A 56 -13.03 -0.30 1.23
CA LEU A 56 -12.21 0.25 2.32
C LEU A 56 -11.40 -0.81 3.08
N GLY A 57 -11.61 -2.09 2.81
CA GLY A 57 -10.75 -3.18 3.27
C GLY A 57 -9.44 -3.36 2.52
N THR A 58 -9.03 -2.41 1.69
CA THR A 58 -7.75 -2.46 0.95
C THR A 58 -6.86 -1.31 1.37
N ILE A 59 -5.54 -1.48 1.26
CA ILE A 59 -4.59 -0.41 1.55
C ILE A 59 -4.85 0.77 0.59
N PHE A 60 -5.09 0.49 -0.68
CA PHE A 60 -5.28 1.52 -1.71
C PHE A 60 -6.50 2.41 -1.45
N TYR A 61 -7.70 1.82 -1.34
CA TYR A 61 -8.92 2.61 -1.17
C TYR A 61 -8.99 3.30 0.20
N LEU A 62 -8.51 2.63 1.26
CA LEU A 62 -8.53 3.22 2.59
C LEU A 62 -7.53 4.36 2.73
N SER A 63 -6.30 4.19 2.23
CA SER A 63 -5.30 5.27 2.26
C SER A 63 -5.76 6.47 1.43
N THR A 64 -6.45 6.24 0.32
CA THR A 64 -7.03 7.31 -0.51
C THR A 64 -8.17 8.02 0.22
N ALA A 65 -9.15 7.29 0.76
CA ALA A 65 -10.25 7.88 1.51
C ALA A 65 -9.76 8.69 2.72
N TYR A 66 -8.73 8.19 3.41
CA TYR A 66 -8.09 8.87 4.53
C TYR A 66 -7.32 10.12 4.08
N GLY A 67 -6.46 9.99 3.06
CA GLY A 67 -5.63 11.08 2.54
C GLY A 67 -6.45 12.27 2.04
N TYR A 68 -7.60 11.99 1.42
CA TYR A 68 -8.50 13.01 0.90
C TYR A 68 -9.62 13.41 1.86
N ALA A 69 -9.64 12.90 3.10
CA ALA A 69 -10.77 13.10 4.03
C ALA A 69 -11.13 14.58 4.22
N LYS A 70 -10.12 15.45 4.39
CA LYS A 70 -10.34 16.90 4.53
C LYS A 70 -10.89 17.53 3.25
N ASN A 71 -10.37 17.13 2.09
CA ASN A 71 -10.79 17.65 0.79
C ASN A 71 -12.23 17.23 0.45
N LEU A 72 -12.67 16.08 0.97
CA LEU A 72 -14.03 15.56 0.84
C LEU A 72 -14.99 16.09 1.91
N GLY A 73 -14.51 16.96 2.81
CA GLY A 73 -15.35 17.56 3.86
C GLY A 73 -15.79 16.59 4.95
N PHE A 74 -15.05 15.50 5.18
CA PHE A 74 -15.35 14.54 6.23
C PHE A 74 -15.23 15.17 7.62
N THR A 75 -16.16 14.81 8.50
CA THR A 75 -16.18 15.25 9.89
C THR A 75 -15.07 14.59 10.69
N GLN A 76 -14.82 15.09 11.91
CA GLN A 76 -13.87 14.44 12.82
C GLN A 76 -14.30 13.01 13.19
N ASP A 77 -15.61 12.76 13.29
CA ASP A 77 -16.14 11.43 13.57
C ASP A 77 -15.93 10.48 12.38
N ASP A 78 -16.08 10.97 11.14
CA ASP A 78 -15.77 10.19 9.93
C ASP A 78 -14.28 9.83 9.88
N ILE A 79 -13.40 10.79 10.18
CA ILE A 79 -11.95 10.57 10.21
C ILE A 79 -11.59 9.55 11.29
N LYS A 80 -12.12 9.69 12.51
CA LYS A 80 -11.91 8.75 13.60
C LYS A 80 -12.42 7.34 13.25
N TRP A 81 -13.52 7.26 12.51
CA TRP A 81 -14.02 5.99 12.00
C TRP A 81 -13.03 5.36 10.99
N LEU A 82 -12.48 6.17 10.07
CA LEU A 82 -11.44 5.71 9.13
C LEU A 82 -10.19 5.25 9.87
N GLU A 83 -9.69 5.98 10.89
CA GLU A 83 -8.57 5.55 11.74
C GLU A 83 -8.84 4.17 12.37
N GLY A 84 -10.09 3.93 12.78
CA GLY A 84 -10.56 2.62 13.24
C GLY A 84 -10.40 1.54 12.16
N GLN A 85 -10.78 1.83 10.91
CA GLN A 85 -10.60 0.90 9.80
C GLN A 85 -9.12 0.67 9.49
N VAL A 86 -8.26 1.68 9.59
CA VAL A 86 -6.79 1.52 9.40
C VAL A 86 -6.24 0.51 10.40
N ASN A 87 -6.64 0.62 11.67
CA ASN A 87 -6.26 -0.33 12.71
C ASN A 87 -6.81 -1.75 12.43
N GLN A 88 -8.05 -1.86 11.97
CA GLN A 88 -8.64 -3.17 11.62
C GLN A 88 -7.93 -3.81 10.44
N LEU A 89 -7.54 -3.04 9.44
CA LEU A 89 -6.81 -3.55 8.28
C LEU A 89 -5.44 -4.11 8.67
N ALA A 90 -4.66 -3.37 9.46
CA ALA A 90 -3.37 -3.85 9.97
C ALA A 90 -3.53 -5.13 10.83
N LEU A 91 -4.55 -5.18 11.68
CA LEU A 91 -4.88 -6.38 12.45
C LEU A 91 -5.23 -7.57 11.54
N ALA A 92 -6.04 -7.35 10.51
CA ALA A 92 -6.50 -8.42 9.63
C ALA A 92 -5.34 -9.05 8.85
N PHE A 93 -4.42 -8.23 8.32
CA PHE A 93 -3.17 -8.72 7.72
C PHE A 93 -2.36 -9.58 8.69
N TYR A 94 -2.21 -9.13 9.93
CA TYR A 94 -1.50 -9.87 10.96
C TYR A 94 -2.17 -11.21 11.29
N LEU A 95 -3.50 -11.23 11.47
CA LEU A 95 -4.26 -12.45 11.79
C LEU A 95 -4.21 -13.50 10.67
N GLU A 96 -3.97 -13.10 9.42
CA GLU A 96 -3.71 -14.02 8.31
C GLU A 96 -2.27 -14.55 8.25
N GLY A 97 -1.41 -14.16 9.19
CA GLY A 97 0.01 -14.52 9.17
C GLY A 97 0.80 -13.77 8.11
N LYS A 98 0.28 -12.65 7.59
CA LYS A 98 0.91 -11.81 6.55
C LYS A 98 1.08 -10.39 7.07
N PRO A 99 1.89 -10.15 8.13
CA PRO A 99 2.06 -8.82 8.66
C PRO A 99 2.66 -7.89 7.60
N VAL A 100 2.11 -6.67 7.54
CA VAL A 100 2.50 -5.64 6.58
C VAL A 100 2.97 -4.41 7.35
N MET A 101 3.99 -3.74 6.85
CA MET A 101 4.32 -2.36 7.21
C MET A 101 4.39 -1.52 5.95
N LEU A 102 4.05 -0.24 6.10
CA LEU A 102 3.97 0.72 5.01
C LEU A 102 5.15 1.68 5.10
N ARG A 103 5.73 2.01 3.94
CA ARG A 103 6.75 3.04 3.78
C ARG A 103 6.24 4.07 2.77
N GLU A 104 6.65 5.31 2.94
CA GLU A 104 6.36 6.41 2.03
C GLU A 104 7.66 6.84 1.31
N VAL A 105 7.63 6.95 -0.02
CA VAL A 105 8.69 7.57 -0.85
C VAL A 105 8.05 8.39 -1.96
N GLY A 106 8.73 9.38 -2.53
CA GLY A 106 8.11 10.25 -3.52
C GLY A 106 8.59 11.69 -3.46
N GLY A 107 7.85 12.58 -4.12
CA GLY A 107 8.23 13.99 -4.27
C GLY A 107 9.34 14.18 -5.29
N TYR A 108 10.36 14.98 -4.94
CA TYR A 108 11.48 15.27 -5.84
C TYR A 108 12.33 14.03 -6.17
N ASP A 109 12.34 13.06 -5.26
CA ASP A 109 13.15 11.83 -5.36
C ASP A 109 12.49 10.74 -6.24
N GLY A 110 11.24 10.95 -6.68
CA GLY A 110 10.52 9.99 -7.51
C GLY A 110 10.02 8.74 -6.78
N CYS A 111 9.45 7.81 -7.55
CA CYS A 111 8.96 6.52 -7.07
C CYS A 111 10.08 5.48 -6.98
N PRO A 112 9.94 4.43 -6.16
CA PRO A 112 10.99 3.44 -6.00
C PRO A 112 10.98 2.45 -7.16
N ASP A 113 12.12 1.84 -7.44
CA ASP A 113 12.19 0.65 -8.31
C ASP A 113 11.61 -0.58 -7.59
N ILE A 114 11.73 -0.62 -6.26
CA ILE A 114 11.25 -1.70 -5.39
C ILE A 114 10.04 -1.23 -4.58
N TRP A 115 8.90 -1.82 -4.91
CA TRP A 115 7.58 -1.45 -4.38
C TRP A 115 7.18 -2.27 -3.16
N PHE A 116 7.70 -3.47 -3.02
CA PHE A 116 7.54 -4.27 -1.81
C PHE A 116 8.71 -5.23 -1.62
N TYR A 117 8.99 -5.61 -0.38
CA TYR A 117 10.04 -6.57 -0.04
C TYR A 117 9.81 -7.16 1.36
N PRO A 118 10.28 -8.39 1.64
CA PRO A 118 10.25 -8.94 2.99
C PRO A 118 11.34 -8.33 3.87
N GLU A 119 11.04 -8.14 5.15
CA GLU A 119 11.97 -7.69 6.17
C GLU A 119 11.74 -8.46 7.48
N LEU A 120 12.81 -8.81 8.19
CA LEU A 120 12.70 -9.45 9.50
C LEU A 120 12.52 -8.41 10.60
N GLN A 121 11.39 -8.47 11.29
CA GLN A 121 11.05 -7.62 12.43
C GLN A 121 10.71 -8.50 13.62
N ASN A 122 11.49 -8.43 14.70
CA ASN A 122 11.32 -9.27 15.89
C ASN A 122 11.23 -10.78 15.58
N GLY A 123 12.05 -11.26 14.64
CA GLY A 123 12.09 -12.68 14.24
C GLY A 123 10.91 -13.14 13.37
N LYS A 124 10.02 -12.23 12.96
CA LYS A 124 8.94 -12.50 12.00
C LYS A 124 9.20 -11.80 10.69
N GLU A 125 8.95 -12.48 9.58
CA GLU A 125 8.96 -11.85 8.27
C GLU A 125 7.75 -10.93 8.12
N VAL A 126 7.99 -9.69 7.68
CA VAL A 126 7.01 -8.64 7.45
C VAL A 126 7.16 -8.16 6.02
N THR A 127 6.06 -8.04 5.29
CA THR A 127 6.09 -7.41 3.96
C THR A 127 6.10 -5.90 4.12
N ILE A 128 7.18 -5.26 3.71
CA ILE A 128 7.24 -3.81 3.56
C ILE A 128 6.62 -3.44 2.22
N ILE A 129 5.60 -2.60 2.23
CA ILE A 129 4.97 -2.04 1.03
C ILE A 129 5.34 -0.57 0.96
N THR A 130 5.92 -0.16 -0.16
CA THR A 130 6.24 1.25 -0.42
C THR A 130 5.09 1.90 -1.19
N LEU A 131 4.51 2.93 -0.58
CA LEU A 131 3.55 3.83 -1.20
C LEU A 131 4.33 4.98 -1.83
N CYS A 132 4.16 5.15 -3.14
CA CYS A 132 4.70 6.30 -3.83
C CYS A 132 3.69 7.44 -3.85
N TYR A 133 4.13 8.65 -3.56
CA TYR A 133 3.33 9.87 -3.68
C TYR A 133 3.97 10.89 -4.61
N SER A 134 3.14 11.60 -5.34
CA SER A 134 3.53 12.74 -6.17
C SER A 134 3.65 14.03 -5.35
N CYS A 135 4.16 15.10 -5.97
CA CYS A 135 4.31 16.41 -5.33
C CYS A 135 2.99 17.08 -4.91
N THR A 136 1.83 16.59 -5.38
CA THR A 136 0.52 17.24 -5.22
C THR A 136 -0.41 16.56 -4.22
N GLU A 137 0.02 15.47 -3.59
CA GLU A 137 -0.82 14.68 -2.69
C GLU A 137 -0.86 15.22 -1.25
N ALA A 138 -1.89 14.84 -0.49
CA ALA A 138 -2.14 15.22 0.90
C ALA A 138 -1.11 14.58 1.86
N LYS A 139 0.12 15.10 1.82
CA LYS A 139 1.31 14.51 2.42
C LYS A 139 1.18 14.23 3.92
N THR A 140 0.47 15.09 4.66
CA THR A 140 0.33 14.92 6.12
C THR A 140 -0.64 13.79 6.46
N GLU A 141 -1.78 13.75 5.77
CA GLU A 141 -2.84 12.78 6.00
C GLU A 141 -2.39 11.36 5.60
N HIS A 142 -1.67 11.22 4.49
CA HIS A 142 -1.07 9.93 4.10
C HIS A 142 -0.03 9.44 5.12
N ARG A 143 0.75 10.34 5.72
CA ARG A 143 1.69 9.99 6.81
C ARG A 143 0.98 9.50 8.06
N ASP A 144 -0.14 10.14 8.43
CA ASP A 144 -0.92 9.71 9.58
C ASP A 144 -1.55 8.33 9.36
N PHE A 145 -2.04 8.05 8.16
CA PHE A 145 -2.48 6.70 7.77
C PHE A 145 -1.37 5.66 8.00
N ILE A 146 -0.17 5.90 7.46
CA ILE A 146 0.99 5.00 7.59
C ILE A 146 1.37 4.83 9.06
N LYS A 147 1.37 5.92 9.83
CA LYS A 147 1.72 5.91 11.25
C LYS A 147 0.74 5.06 12.06
N ILE A 148 -0.56 5.21 11.85
CA ILE A 148 -1.59 4.43 12.55
C ILE A 148 -1.45 2.94 12.19
N PHE A 149 -1.34 2.65 10.89
CA PHE A 149 -1.19 1.29 10.39
C PHE A 149 0.04 0.60 10.98
N ASN A 150 1.20 1.22 10.84
CA ASN A 150 2.47 0.66 11.32
C ASN A 150 2.49 0.53 12.83
N ARG A 151 1.96 1.51 13.58
CA ARG A 151 1.87 1.42 15.05
C ARG A 151 1.08 0.18 15.46
N ARG A 152 -0.03 -0.13 14.78
CA ARG A 152 -0.83 -1.33 15.07
C ARG A 152 -0.02 -2.60 14.79
N THR A 153 0.63 -2.69 13.63
CA THR A 153 1.48 -3.85 13.28
C THR A 153 2.61 -4.04 14.29
N THR A 154 3.35 -2.97 14.64
CA THR A 154 4.46 -3.04 15.61
C THR A 154 3.99 -3.57 16.97
N LEU A 155 2.85 -3.10 17.48
CA LEU A 155 2.29 -3.59 18.74
C LEU A 155 1.95 -5.09 18.68
N LEU A 156 1.40 -5.57 17.55
CA LEU A 156 1.05 -6.98 17.35
C LEU A 156 2.29 -7.87 17.23
N LEU A 157 3.36 -7.37 16.62
CA LEU A 157 4.64 -8.09 16.54
C LEU A 157 5.30 -8.20 17.91
N ALA A 158 5.26 -7.14 18.71
CA ALA A 158 5.84 -7.12 20.06
C ALA A 158 5.08 -8.03 21.05
N ALA A 159 3.76 -8.16 20.92
CA ALA A 159 2.92 -8.97 21.82
C ALA A 159 3.07 -10.50 21.67
N THR A 160 3.90 -10.96 20.74
CA THR A 160 4.11 -12.39 20.45
C THR A 160 5.53 -12.89 20.77
N GLN A 161 6.26 -12.11 21.56
CA GLN A 161 7.51 -12.51 22.20
C GLN A 161 7.19 -13.10 23.57
#